data_AF-A0A834M2P1-F1
#
_entry.id   AF-A0A834M2P1-F1
#
_cell.length_a   1.000
_cell.length_b   1.000
_cell.length_c   1.000
_cell.angle_alpha   90.00
_cell.angle_beta   90.00
_cell.angle_gamma   90.00
#
_symmetry.space_group_name_H-M   'P 1'
#
loop_
_entity.id
_entity.type
_entity.pdbx_description
1 polymer ?
#
loop_
_entity_poly.entity_id
_entity_poly.type
_entity_poly.pdbx_seq_one_letter_code
_entity_poly.pdbx_strand_id
1 'polypeptide(L)'
;MRRKVVDSLCYDTTVNDLEIQDILRILDDITINPDNNCRALEVTCLRGNVIPPVLGLTLASAALVPSVDNQYRYHKLQLGFRSGIGSSQIYAVLEPVVKVRILDWWHPEFPHNHNMEKLPSQNLRSENKLSPLKNYYNF
;
A
#
# COMPACT_ATOMS: atom_id res chain seq x y z
N MET A 1 19.22 37.74 36.35
CA MET A 1 17.93 38.16 35.77
C MET A 1 17.98 37.91 34.27
N ARG A 2 17.25 36.90 33.79
CA ARG A 2 17.29 36.38 32.40
C ARG A 2 16.51 37.32 31.47
N ARG A 3 17.12 37.86 30.42
CA ARG A 3 16.39 38.42 29.28
C ARG A 3 16.19 37.29 28.26
N LYS A 4 14.94 36.84 28.12
CA LYS A 4 14.44 36.13 26.93
C LYS A 4 13.50 37.10 26.23
N VAL A 5 13.83 37.52 25.01
CA VAL A 5 12.85 37.93 23.99
C VAL A 5 13.50 37.56 22.64
N VAL A 6 13.32 36.30 22.23
CA VAL A 6 12.56 35.86 21.05
C VAL A 6 13.21 36.33 19.75
N ASP A 7 14.11 35.52 19.21
CA ASP A 7 14.45 35.57 17.80
C ASP A 7 13.17 35.29 17.02
N SER A 8 12.62 36.31 16.36
CA SER A 8 11.67 36.07 15.29
C SER A 8 12.46 35.45 14.14
N LEU A 9 12.44 34.12 14.04
CA LEU A 9 12.66 33.48 12.75
C LEU A 9 11.50 33.92 11.85
N CYS A 10 11.71 35.04 11.16
CA CYS A 10 11.06 35.33 9.91
C CYS A 10 11.37 34.13 9.01
N TYR A 11 10.42 33.20 8.88
CA TYR A 11 10.41 32.33 7.73
C TYR A 11 10.19 33.26 6.54
N ASP A 12 11.26 33.53 5.79
CA ASP A 12 11.18 34.17 4.48
C ASP A 12 10.27 33.32 3.60
N THR A 13 8.98 33.63 3.65
CA THR A 13 7.96 33.02 2.81
C THR A 13 7.64 34.04 1.73
N THR A 14 8.61 34.28 0.86
CA THR A 14 8.34 34.82 -0.48
C THR A 14 8.24 33.64 -1.44
N VAL A 15 7.35 32.70 -1.13
CA VAL A 15 6.82 31.81 -2.17
C VAL A 15 6.04 32.75 -3.07
N ASN A 16 6.48 32.88 -4.33
CA ASN A 16 5.96 33.87 -5.26
C ASN A 16 4.43 33.68 -5.36
N ASP A 17 3.64 34.73 -5.18
CA ASP A 17 2.16 34.63 -5.27
C ASP A 17 1.72 34.00 -6.61
N LEU A 18 2.53 34.17 -7.66
CA LEU A 18 2.34 33.52 -8.96
C LEU A 18 2.51 32.00 -8.92
N GLU A 19 3.50 31.48 -8.19
CA GLU A 19 3.70 30.02 -8.02
C GLU A 19 2.56 29.41 -7.21
N ILE A 20 2.05 30.13 -6.21
CA ILE A 20 0.90 29.68 -5.42
C ILE A 20 -0.35 29.60 -6.31
N GLN A 21 -0.61 30.62 -7.12
CA GLN A 21 -1.74 30.62 -8.04
C GLN A 21 -1.64 29.52 -9.09
N ASP A 22 -0.44 29.21 -9.57
CA ASP A 22 -0.23 28.12 -10.53
C ASP A 22 -0.42 26.74 -9.88
N ILE A 23 0.06 26.53 -8.65
CA ILE A 23 -0.20 25.30 -7.89
C ILE A 23 -1.70 25.14 -7.64
N LEU A 24 -2.40 26.20 -7.22
CA LEU A 24 -3.84 26.16 -6.99
C LEU A 24 -4.61 25.84 -8.26
N ARG A 25 -4.20 26.37 -9.42
CA ARG A 25 -4.78 26.01 -10.72
C ARG A 25 -4.58 24.55 -11.08
N ILE A 26 -3.40 24.00 -10.85
CA ILE A 26 -3.10 22.58 -11.12
C ILE A 26 -3.90 21.67 -10.19
N LEU A 27 -4.08 22.05 -8.92
CA LEU A 27 -4.87 21.28 -7.96
C LEU A 27 -6.38 21.35 -8.23
N ASP A 28 -6.87 22.46 -8.78
CA ASP A 28 -8.28 22.65 -9.13
C ASP A 28 -8.65 22.02 -10.49
N ASP A 29 -7.64 21.64 -11.29
CA ASP A 29 -7.84 20.95 -12.55
C ASP A 29 -8.13 19.46 -12.33
N ILE A 30 -9.42 19.17 -12.16
CA ILE A 30 -9.98 17.81 -12.04
C ILE A 30 -9.71 16.91 -13.26
N THR A 31 -9.20 17.46 -14.37
CA THR A 31 -8.84 16.68 -15.56
C THR A 31 -7.41 16.11 -15.48
N ILE A 32 -6.58 16.61 -14.55
CA ILE A 32 -5.22 16.13 -14.36
C ILE A 32 -5.24 14.84 -13.54
N ASN A 33 -4.96 13.72 -14.20
CA ASN A 33 -4.66 12.46 -13.54
C ASN A 33 -3.14 12.29 -13.45
N PRO A 34 -2.50 12.51 -12.28
CA PRO A 34 -1.05 12.35 -12.14
C PRO A 34 -0.59 10.91 -12.42
N ASP A 35 -1.49 9.93 -12.31
CA ASP A 35 -1.23 8.51 -12.57
C ASP A 35 -1.45 8.10 -14.03
N ASN A 36 -1.66 9.03 -14.97
CA ASN A 36 -1.99 8.68 -16.36
C ASN A 36 -0.92 7.79 -17.06
N ASN A 37 0.33 7.86 -16.61
CA ASN A 37 1.43 7.03 -17.12
C ASN A 37 1.78 5.86 -16.19
N CYS A 38 1.00 5.66 -15.12
CA CYS A 38 1.18 4.53 -14.22
C CYS A 38 0.73 3.24 -14.90
N ARG A 39 1.25 2.12 -14.41
CA ARG A 39 0.86 0.78 -14.84
C ARG A 39 0.58 -0.08 -13.62
N ALA A 40 -0.32 -1.02 -13.77
CA ALA A 40 -0.66 -2.00 -12.76
C ALA A 40 0.00 -3.34 -13.05
N LEU A 41 0.57 -3.94 -12.01
CA LEU A 41 1.05 -5.32 -12.03
C LEU A 41 -0.07 -6.24 -11.53
N GLU A 42 -0.67 -7.00 -12.44
CA GLU A 42 -1.65 -8.05 -12.11
C GLU A 42 -0.91 -9.39 -11.93
N VAL A 43 -1.08 -10.02 -10.77
CA VAL A 43 -0.47 -11.31 -10.45
C VAL A 43 -1.55 -12.29 -10.03
N THR A 44 -1.65 -13.42 -10.73
CA THR A 44 -2.56 -14.51 -10.35
C THR A 44 -1.78 -15.61 -9.63
N CYS A 45 -2.22 -15.93 -8.41
CA CYS A 45 -1.67 -17.00 -7.59
C CYS A 45 -2.72 -18.09 -7.37
N LEU A 46 -2.32 -19.36 -7.21
CA LEU A 46 -3.29 -20.43 -6.89
C LEU A 46 -3.77 -20.37 -5.43
N ARG A 47 -3.02 -19.71 -4.55
CA ARG A 47 -3.29 -19.60 -3.13
C ARG A 47 -3.14 -18.15 -2.69
N GLY A 48 -3.86 -17.78 -1.63
CA GLY A 48 -3.71 -16.46 -1.01
C GLY A 48 -2.33 -16.31 -0.39
N ASN A 49 -1.71 -15.15 -0.61
CA ASN A 49 -0.41 -14.80 -0.04
C ASN A 49 -0.61 -13.70 1.01
N VAL A 50 0.16 -13.76 2.09
CA VAL A 50 0.20 -12.66 3.07
C VAL A 50 1.17 -11.62 2.53
N ILE A 51 0.65 -10.44 2.17
CA ILE A 51 1.44 -9.33 1.66
C ILE A 51 1.66 -8.34 2.81
N PRO A 52 2.91 -7.97 3.12
CA PRO A 52 3.17 -6.95 4.12
C PRO A 52 2.61 -5.59 3.66
N PRO A 53 2.36 -4.64 4.57
CA PRO A 53 2.01 -3.28 4.17
C PRO A 53 3.14 -2.65 3.35
N VAL A 54 2.87 -2.40 2.07
CA VAL A 54 3.84 -1.82 1.11
C VAL A 54 3.34 -0.51 0.47
N LEU A 55 2.15 -0.07 0.87
CA LEU A 55 1.57 1.21 0.45
C LEU A 55 2.49 2.37 0.89
N GLY A 56 2.76 3.29 -0.04
CA GLY A 56 3.70 4.40 0.18
C GLY A 56 5.18 4.05 0.02
N LEU A 57 5.52 2.79 -0.30
CA LEU A 57 6.88 2.38 -0.62
C LEU A 57 7.13 2.34 -2.13
N THR A 58 8.39 2.50 -2.53
CA THR A 58 8.80 2.38 -3.93
C THR A 58 9.25 0.95 -4.22
N LEU A 59 8.71 0.34 -5.28
CA LEU A 59 9.20 -0.94 -5.77
C LEU A 59 10.63 -0.78 -6.30
N ALA A 60 11.56 -1.50 -5.70
CA ALA A 60 13.00 -1.37 -5.97
C ALA A 60 13.61 -2.59 -6.65
N SER A 61 13.00 -3.76 -6.48
CA SER A 61 13.39 -4.98 -7.18
C SER A 61 12.18 -5.87 -7.43
N ALA A 62 12.21 -6.58 -8.56
CA ALA A 62 11.23 -7.60 -8.90
C ALA A 62 11.97 -8.78 -9.54
N ALA A 63 11.73 -9.99 -9.02
CA ALA A 63 12.35 -11.21 -9.54
C ALA A 63 11.33 -12.33 -9.61
N LEU A 64 11.17 -12.92 -10.79
CA LEU A 64 10.39 -14.14 -11.00
C LEU A 64 11.36 -15.32 -11.00
N VAL A 65 11.28 -16.18 -9.99
CA VAL A 65 12.15 -17.34 -9.83
C VAL A 65 11.33 -18.64 -9.90
N PRO A 66 11.90 -19.77 -10.36
CA PRO A 66 11.23 -21.06 -10.27
C PRO A 66 10.93 -21.42 -8.80
N SER A 67 9.72 -21.92 -8.55
CA SER A 67 9.33 -22.44 -7.25
C SER A 67 10.04 -23.77 -6.96
N VAL A 68 10.45 -24.00 -5.71
CA VAL A 68 11.09 -25.27 -5.29
C VAL A 68 10.06 -26.39 -5.09
N ASP A 69 8.76 -26.04 -5.15
CA ASP A 69 7.65 -26.96 -4.97
C ASP A 69 7.64 -28.07 -6.04
N ASN A 70 7.27 -29.29 -5.62
CA ASN A 70 7.15 -30.54 -6.38
C ASN A 70 7.07 -30.38 -7.91
N GLN A 71 8.26 -30.28 -8.56
CA GLN A 71 8.51 -30.24 -10.01
C GLN A 71 8.57 -28.85 -10.71
N TYR A 72 8.84 -27.74 -9.99
CA TYR A 72 9.05 -26.42 -10.62
C TYR A 72 7.89 -25.95 -11.50
N ARG A 73 6.68 -26.45 -11.24
CA ARG A 73 5.51 -26.20 -12.09
C ARG A 73 4.99 -24.77 -11.97
N TYR A 74 5.43 -24.04 -10.95
CA TYR A 74 4.99 -22.70 -10.64
C TYR A 74 6.17 -21.76 -10.45
N HIS A 75 5.88 -20.47 -10.49
CA HIS A 75 6.86 -19.45 -10.21
C HIS A 75 6.64 -18.83 -8.83
N LYS A 76 7.71 -18.27 -8.29
CA LYS A 76 7.73 -17.42 -7.11
C LYS A 76 8.09 -16.02 -7.56
N LEU A 77 7.25 -15.04 -7.26
CA LEU A 77 7.53 -13.64 -7.54
C LEU A 77 7.96 -12.95 -6.24
N GLN A 78 9.18 -12.42 -6.23
CA GLN A 78 9.73 -11.64 -5.12
C GLN A 78 9.74 -10.16 -5.50
N LEU A 79 9.07 -9.34 -4.69
CA LEU A 79 8.96 -7.90 -4.87
C LEU A 79 9.60 -7.22 -3.67
N GLY A 80 10.66 -6.46 -3.89
CA GLY A 80 11.34 -5.74 -2.82
C GLY A 80 11.01 -4.26 -2.87
N PHE A 81 10.47 -3.72 -1.78
CA PHE A 81 10.03 -2.34 -1.63
C PHE A 81 10.94 -1.57 -0.68
N ARG A 82 11.30 -0.34 -1.04
CA ARG A 82 12.13 0.54 -0.20
C ARG A 82 11.36 1.79 0.20
N SER A 83 11.69 2.31 1.37
CA SER A 83 11.32 3.67 1.76
C SER A 83 12.35 4.67 1.21
N GLY A 84 11.92 5.89 0.91
CA GLY A 84 12.83 6.96 0.46
C GLY A 84 13.84 7.41 1.52
N ILE A 85 13.61 7.07 2.80
CA ILE A 85 14.36 7.56 3.96
C ILE A 85 15.24 6.48 4.63
N GLY A 86 15.44 5.30 4.01
CA GLY A 86 16.22 4.23 4.62
C GLY A 86 16.76 3.20 3.63
N SER A 87 17.75 2.41 4.08
CA SER A 87 18.35 1.32 3.30
C SER A 87 17.62 -0.02 3.44
N SER A 88 16.65 -0.11 4.35
CA SER A 88 15.89 -1.34 4.59
C SER A 88 14.89 -1.59 3.46
N GLN A 89 14.82 -2.86 3.04
CA GLN A 89 13.91 -3.32 2.00
C GLN A 89 12.92 -4.32 2.60
N ILE A 90 11.63 -4.10 2.34
CA ILE A 90 10.56 -5.01 2.72
C ILE A 90 10.25 -5.88 1.51
N TYR A 91 10.16 -7.19 1.70
CA TYR A 91 9.88 -8.12 0.62
C TYR A 91 8.46 -8.67 0.72
N ALA A 92 7.69 -8.53 -0.37
CA ALA A 92 6.49 -9.31 -0.61
C ALA A 92 6.84 -10.50 -1.50
N VAL A 93 6.42 -11.69 -1.10
CA VAL A 93 6.66 -12.93 -1.83
C VAL A 93 5.30 -13.52 -2.21
N LEU A 94 5.13 -13.78 -3.51
CA LEU A 94 3.92 -14.39 -4.06
C LEU A 94 4.30 -15.76 -4.63
N GLU A 95 3.65 -16.81 -4.12
CA GLU A 95 3.88 -18.19 -4.55
C GLU A 95 2.65 -19.06 -4.20
N PRO A 96 2.16 -19.94 -5.08
CA PRO A 96 2.61 -20.21 -6.45
C PRO A 96 1.95 -19.27 -7.47
N VAL A 97 2.76 -18.59 -8.26
CA VAL A 97 2.34 -17.68 -9.35
C VAL A 97 2.11 -18.48 -10.63
N VAL A 98 0.96 -18.25 -11.25
CA VAL A 98 0.56 -18.89 -12.53
C VAL A 98 0.41 -17.91 -13.68
N LYS A 99 0.27 -16.61 -13.38
CA LYS A 99 0.12 -15.55 -14.40
C LYS A 99 0.65 -14.23 -13.87
N VAL A 100 1.34 -13.48 -14.73
CA VAL A 100 1.80 -12.11 -14.46
C VAL A 100 1.49 -11.25 -15.67
N ARG A 101 0.91 -10.07 -15.45
CA ARG A 101 0.58 -9.10 -16.50
C ARG A 101 0.87 -7.68 -16.05
N ILE A 102 1.24 -6.84 -17.01
CA ILE A 102 1.29 -5.39 -16.83
C ILE A 102 0.12 -4.80 -17.61
N LEU A 103 -0.68 -3.98 -16.95
CA LEU A 103 -1.82 -3.27 -17.51
C LEU A 103 -1.56 -1.78 -17.39
N ASP A 104 -2.07 -0.98 -18.32
CA ASP A 104 -2.06 0.47 -18.15
C ASP A 104 -3.01 0.88 -16.99
N TRP A 105 -2.72 2.01 -16.34
CA TRP A 105 -3.65 2.61 -15.38
C TRP A 105 -4.97 2.92 -16.10
N TRP A 106 -6.10 2.57 -15.49
CA TRP A 106 -7.44 2.54 -16.12
C TRP A 106 -7.66 1.54 -17.27
N HIS A 107 -6.83 0.49 -17.41
CA HIS A 107 -7.14 -0.57 -18.37
C HIS A 107 -8.55 -1.17 -18.09
N PRO A 108 -9.38 -1.50 -19.10
CA PRO A 108 -10.74 -2.01 -18.86
C PRO A 108 -10.81 -3.30 -18.03
N GLU A 109 -9.75 -4.10 -18.07
CA GLU A 109 -9.59 -5.30 -17.22
C GLU A 109 -8.95 -5.02 -15.85
N PHE A 110 -8.39 -3.82 -15.64
CA PHE A 110 -7.96 -3.32 -14.33
C PHE A 110 -9.22 -3.00 -13.51
N PRO A 111 -9.24 -3.26 -12.19
CA PRO A 111 -10.32 -4.04 -11.58
C PRO A 111 -11.71 -3.43 -11.75
N HIS A 112 -12.46 -3.99 -12.70
CA HIS A 112 -13.93 -3.92 -12.80
C HIS A 112 -14.60 -5.30 -12.66
N ASN A 113 -13.85 -6.33 -12.26
CA ASN A 113 -14.41 -7.63 -11.92
C ASN A 113 -15.16 -7.57 -10.59
N HIS A 114 -16.39 -8.08 -10.60
CA HIS A 114 -17.37 -8.18 -9.50
C HIS A 114 -16.92 -9.02 -8.28
N ASN A 115 -15.61 -9.22 -8.11
CA ASN A 115 -15.00 -10.00 -7.04
C ASN A 115 -14.64 -9.16 -5.79
N MET A 116 -14.92 -7.85 -5.76
CA MET A 116 -14.83 -7.09 -4.50
C MET A 116 -15.77 -7.63 -3.40
N GLU A 117 -16.81 -8.39 -3.77
CA GLU A 117 -17.66 -9.12 -2.82
C GLU A 117 -16.94 -10.24 -2.06
N LYS A 118 -15.72 -10.62 -2.48
CA LYS A 118 -14.92 -11.69 -1.87
C LYS A 118 -13.64 -11.21 -1.20
N LEU A 119 -13.58 -9.95 -0.77
CA LEU A 119 -12.64 -9.60 0.29
C LEU A 119 -13.04 -10.41 1.53
N PRO A 120 -12.18 -11.30 2.07
CA PRO A 120 -12.46 -11.91 3.35
C PRO A 120 -12.48 -10.76 4.36
N SER A 121 -13.67 -10.39 4.80
CA SER A 121 -13.88 -9.48 5.92
C SER A 121 -12.97 -9.94 7.04
N GLN A 122 -11.91 -9.17 7.26
CA GLN A 122 -10.96 -9.38 8.35
C GLN A 122 -11.78 -9.37 9.65
N ASN A 123 -11.89 -10.53 10.29
CA ASN A 123 -12.08 -10.74 11.73
C ASN A 123 -12.72 -9.59 12.54
N LEU A 124 -13.93 -9.17 12.17
CA LEU A 124 -14.78 -8.28 12.97
C LEU A 124 -16.06 -9.03 13.35
N ARG A 125 -15.90 -10.19 13.99
CA ARG A 125 -16.92 -10.84 14.83
C ARG A 125 -16.33 -12.08 15.47
N SER A 126 -15.84 -11.95 16.70
CA SER A 126 -16.27 -12.79 17.83
C SER A 126 -15.39 -12.64 19.08
N GLU A 127 -15.17 -11.44 19.59
CA GLU A 127 -14.78 -11.27 21.01
C GLU A 127 -15.54 -10.09 21.59
N ASN A 128 -16.81 -10.34 21.92
CA ASN A 128 -17.58 -9.60 22.93
C ASN A 128 -18.88 -10.38 23.20
N LYS A 129 -18.73 -11.60 23.70
CA LYS A 129 -19.72 -12.20 24.60
C LYS A 129 -19.14 -12.10 26.00
N LEU A 130 -19.27 -10.92 26.60
CA LEU A 130 -19.03 -10.74 28.02
C LEU A 130 -20.12 -11.55 28.74
N SER A 131 -19.76 -12.74 29.24
CA SER A 131 -20.61 -13.54 30.11
C SER A 131 -20.84 -12.74 31.41
N PRO A 132 -22.07 -12.59 31.91
CA PRO A 132 -22.28 -11.99 33.21
C PRO A 132 -21.69 -12.90 34.28
N LEU A 133 -20.86 -12.32 35.15
CA LEU A 133 -20.31 -12.93 36.36
C LEU A 133 -21.37 -13.76 37.09
N LYS A 134 -21.20 -15.09 37.11
CA LYS A 134 -21.88 -15.95 38.08
C LYS A 134 -20.94 -16.17 39.25
N ASN A 135 -21.33 -15.55 40.36
CA ASN A 135 -20.72 -15.65 41.68
C ASN A 135 -20.53 -17.12 42.09
N TYR A 136 -19.29 -17.49 42.42
CA TYR A 136 -18.96 -18.73 43.12
C TYR A 136 -18.75 -18.42 44.60
N TYR A 137 -19.76 -18.68 45.44
CA TYR A 137 -19.60 -19.13 46.83
C TYR A 137 -20.88 -19.85 47.26
N ASN A 138 -20.76 -21.16 47.51
CA ASN A 138 -21.59 -21.96 48.41
C ASN A 138 -20.97 -23.36 48.47
N PHE A 139 -20.02 -23.56 49.39
CA PHE A 139 -19.88 -24.68 50.31
C PHE A 139 -18.89 -24.26 51.40
#